data_AF-T0ZM83-F1
#
_entry.id   AF-T0ZM83-F1
#
_cell.length_a   1.000
_cell.length_b   1.000
_cell.length_c   1.000
_cell.angle_alpha   90.00
_cell.angle_beta   90.00
_cell.angle_gamma   90.00
#
_symmetry.space_group_name_H-M   'P 1'
#
loop_
_entity.id
_entity.type
_entity.pdbx_description
1 polymer ?
#
loop_
_entity_poly.entity_id
_entity_poly.type
_entity_poly.pdbx_seq_one_letter_code
_entity_poly.pdbx_strand_id
1 'polypeptide(L)'
;MVDAKLSSKDLSALYLGSMASGPLLDQEHIAPLILDYAGLSGRHLPAIRVEGGGASGSLALHQGYLAVASGQYDYVVVGGAEKLTDVPDTTGNQIASASADHEWEVVFGATLPALWALIARRHMHEYGTTPEQLARVAVHAHAMGAKNSPRPLPEQADGRPGPRREPGRGAARDVRL
;
A
#
# COMPACT_ATOMS: atom_id res chain seq x y z
N MET A 1 -13.52 0.04 11.85
CA MET A 1 -14.94 -0.17 12.16
C MET A 1 -15.25 0.07 13.64
N VAL A 2 -14.47 -0.49 14.57
CA VAL A 2 -14.62 -0.23 16.04
C VAL A 2 -14.65 1.26 16.37
N ASP A 3 -13.68 2.04 15.86
CA ASP A 3 -13.61 3.49 16.12
C ASP A 3 -14.84 4.26 15.60
N ALA A 4 -15.43 3.78 14.51
CA ALA A 4 -16.66 4.34 13.92
C ALA A 4 -17.94 3.80 14.59
N LYS A 5 -17.82 2.89 15.57
CA LYS A 5 -18.94 2.18 16.22
C LYS A 5 -19.88 1.48 15.23
N LEU A 6 -19.33 1.01 14.11
CA LEU A 6 -20.05 0.25 13.09
C LEU A 6 -19.70 -1.23 13.19
N SER A 7 -20.67 -2.08 12.87
CA SER A 7 -20.48 -3.51 12.73
C SER A 7 -20.18 -3.86 11.28
N SER A 8 -19.64 -5.06 11.03
CA SER A 8 -19.43 -5.52 9.65
C SER A 8 -20.72 -5.40 8.84
N LYS A 9 -21.88 -5.76 9.41
CA LYS A 9 -23.21 -5.75 8.78
C LYS A 9 -23.66 -4.41 8.19
N ASP A 10 -23.08 -3.30 8.63
CA ASP A 10 -23.45 -1.97 8.16
C ASP A 10 -22.75 -1.63 6.84
N LEU A 11 -21.69 -2.36 6.48
CA LEU A 11 -20.92 -2.14 5.26
C LEU A 11 -21.75 -2.41 4.01
N SER A 12 -21.75 -1.46 3.07
CA SER A 12 -22.42 -1.58 1.77
C SER A 12 -21.46 -1.76 0.59
N ALA A 13 -20.22 -1.26 0.68
CA ALA A 13 -19.21 -1.41 -0.39
C ALA A 13 -17.77 -1.26 0.13
N LEU A 14 -16.81 -1.86 -0.58
CA LEU A 14 -15.38 -1.71 -0.36
C LEU A 14 -14.71 -1.02 -1.55
N TYR A 15 -13.93 0.03 -1.29
CA TYR A 15 -13.02 0.67 -2.23
C TYR A 15 -11.58 0.47 -1.76
N LEU A 16 -10.76 -0.16 -2.58
CA LEU A 16 -9.38 -0.50 -2.27
C LEU A 16 -8.42 0.20 -3.22
N GLY A 17 -7.55 1.07 -2.70
CA GLY A 17 -6.43 1.63 -3.44
C GLY A 17 -5.24 0.66 -3.43
N SER A 18 -4.83 0.18 -4.61
CA SER A 18 -3.58 -0.59 -4.75
C SER A 18 -3.07 -0.54 -6.17
N MET A 19 -1.78 -0.27 -6.28
CA MET A 19 -1.10 -0.12 -7.56
C MET A 19 -0.60 -1.46 -8.09
N ALA A 20 0.09 -2.24 -7.25
CA ALA A 20 1.02 -3.24 -7.72
C ALA A 20 0.74 -4.65 -7.20
N SER A 21 -0.48 -4.93 -6.75
CA SER A 21 -0.83 -6.27 -6.27
C SER A 21 -0.51 -7.39 -7.27
N GLY A 22 -0.80 -7.19 -8.56
CA GLY A 22 -0.44 -8.13 -9.61
C GLY A 22 1.07 -8.25 -9.79
N PRO A 23 1.78 -7.18 -10.19
CA PRO A 23 3.22 -7.23 -10.43
C PRO A 23 4.07 -7.66 -9.22
N LEU A 24 3.63 -7.39 -7.98
CA LEU A 24 4.37 -7.75 -6.77
C LEU A 24 4.14 -9.19 -6.32
N LEU A 25 2.89 -9.66 -6.39
CA LEU A 25 2.47 -10.90 -5.73
C LEU A 25 1.88 -11.93 -6.69
N ASP A 26 1.85 -11.64 -7.99
CA ASP A 26 1.08 -12.37 -9.01
C ASP A 26 -0.40 -12.52 -8.62
N GLN A 27 -0.92 -11.53 -7.88
CA GLN A 27 -2.27 -11.55 -7.33
C GLN A 27 -3.07 -10.33 -7.79
N GLU A 28 -3.96 -10.58 -8.74
CA GLU A 28 -5.00 -9.64 -9.13
C GLU A 28 -6.26 -9.80 -8.28
N HIS A 29 -7.33 -9.08 -8.61
CA HIS A 29 -8.65 -9.25 -7.98
C HIS A 29 -8.62 -9.16 -6.44
N ILE A 30 -7.72 -8.33 -5.91
CA ILE A 30 -7.44 -8.21 -4.47
C ILE A 30 -8.57 -7.61 -3.65
N ALA A 31 -9.43 -6.77 -4.23
CA ALA A 31 -10.52 -6.13 -3.49
C ALA A 31 -11.52 -7.17 -2.92
N PRO A 32 -12.07 -8.10 -3.72
CA PRO A 32 -12.91 -9.17 -3.17
C PRO A 32 -12.12 -10.20 -2.36
N LEU A 33 -10.84 -10.42 -2.67
CA LEU A 33 -9.98 -11.28 -1.85
C LEU A 33 -9.93 -10.79 -0.39
N ILE A 34 -9.82 -9.46 -0.18
CA ILE A 34 -9.87 -8.87 1.16
C ILE A 34 -11.20 -9.17 1.85
N LEU A 35 -12.33 -9.10 1.15
CA LEU A 35 -13.63 -9.43 1.75
C LEU A 35 -13.71 -10.90 2.14
N ASP A 36 -13.13 -11.80 1.35
CA ASP A 36 -13.11 -13.22 1.67
C ASP A 36 -12.28 -13.50 2.92
N TYR A 37 -11.05 -12.99 2.97
CA TYR A 37 -10.18 -13.09 4.16
C TYR A 37 -10.77 -12.39 5.40
N ALA A 38 -11.62 -11.38 5.21
CA ALA A 38 -12.34 -10.71 6.30
C ALA A 38 -13.60 -11.48 6.77
N GLY A 39 -13.94 -12.62 6.15
CA GLY A 39 -15.15 -13.40 6.47
C GLY A 39 -16.45 -12.73 6.00
N LEU A 40 -16.37 -11.87 4.97
CA LEU A 40 -17.50 -11.10 4.43
C LEU A 40 -17.94 -11.57 3.04
N SER A 41 -17.37 -12.66 2.51
CA SER A 41 -17.70 -13.20 1.18
C SER A 41 -19.19 -13.58 1.04
N GLY A 42 -19.83 -14.10 2.09
CA GLY A 42 -21.26 -14.42 2.10
C GLY A 42 -22.20 -13.20 2.07
N ARG A 43 -21.67 -11.97 2.10
CA ARG A 43 -22.47 -10.75 2.06
C ARG A 43 -22.62 -10.14 0.68
N HIS A 44 -21.92 -10.67 -0.32
CA HIS A 44 -22.01 -10.25 -1.73
C HIS A 44 -21.85 -8.73 -1.92
N LEU A 45 -20.94 -8.13 -1.14
CA LEU A 45 -20.66 -6.70 -1.23
C LEU A 45 -19.85 -6.37 -2.49
N PRO A 46 -20.14 -5.26 -3.18
CA PRO A 46 -19.26 -4.76 -4.22
C PRO A 46 -17.89 -4.40 -3.64
N ALA A 47 -16.83 -4.87 -4.29
CA ALA A 47 -15.44 -4.60 -3.94
C ALA A 47 -14.70 -4.09 -5.17
N ILE A 48 -14.23 -2.85 -5.10
CA ILE A 48 -13.66 -2.13 -6.24
C ILE A 48 -12.20 -1.82 -5.95
N ARG A 49 -11.31 -2.29 -6.82
CA ARG A 49 -9.90 -1.84 -6.85
C ARG A 49 -9.81 -0.53 -7.63
N VAL A 50 -9.16 0.46 -7.05
CA VAL A 50 -8.84 1.74 -7.68
C VAL A 50 -7.32 1.83 -7.82
N GLU A 51 -6.87 2.13 -9.03
CA GLU A 51 -5.46 2.23 -9.36
C GLU A 51 -5.19 3.59 -10.03
N GLY A 52 -4.08 4.20 -9.63
CA GLY A 52 -3.58 5.46 -10.17
C GLY A 52 -2.19 5.75 -9.63
N GLY A 53 -1.29 4.77 -9.72
CA GLY A 53 0.06 4.85 -9.17
C GLY A 53 0.07 5.17 -7.66
N GLY A 54 0.96 6.10 -7.26
CA GLY A 54 1.04 6.59 -5.87
C GLY A 54 -0.21 7.29 -5.34
N ALA A 55 -1.19 7.63 -6.20
CA ALA A 55 -2.45 8.25 -5.81
C ALA A 55 -3.60 7.26 -5.59
N SER A 56 -3.36 5.95 -5.75
CA SER A 56 -4.42 4.92 -5.67
C SER A 56 -5.27 5.02 -4.39
N GLY A 57 -4.65 5.29 -3.24
CA GLY A 57 -5.37 5.45 -1.97
C GLY A 57 -6.27 6.69 -1.90
N SER A 58 -5.82 7.84 -2.41
CA SER A 58 -6.63 9.06 -2.42
C SER A 58 -7.75 8.98 -3.46
N LEU A 59 -7.52 8.32 -4.59
CA LEU A 59 -8.55 8.02 -5.57
C LEU A 59 -9.61 7.08 -5.01
N ALA A 60 -9.22 6.05 -4.25
CA ALA A 60 -10.17 5.18 -3.56
C ALA A 60 -11.04 5.96 -2.56
N LEU A 61 -10.45 6.92 -1.84
CA LEU A 61 -11.21 7.81 -0.96
C LEU A 61 -12.17 8.71 -1.74
N HIS A 62 -11.72 9.27 -2.86
CA HIS A 62 -12.56 10.09 -3.72
C HIS A 62 -13.76 9.30 -4.26
N GLN A 63 -13.54 8.06 -4.71
CA GLN A 63 -14.61 7.17 -5.16
C GLN A 63 -15.58 6.82 -4.03
N GLY A 64 -15.07 6.48 -2.84
CA GLY A 64 -15.91 6.22 -1.66
C GLY A 64 -16.75 7.44 -1.26
N TYR A 65 -16.16 8.64 -1.30
CA TYR A 65 -16.89 9.89 -1.06
C TYR A 65 -18.03 10.09 -2.07
N LEU A 66 -17.77 9.92 -3.38
CA LEU A 66 -18.79 10.07 -4.41
C LEU A 66 -19.93 9.06 -4.24
N ALA A 67 -19.61 7.82 -3.85
CA ALA A 67 -20.60 6.78 -3.61
C ALA A 67 -21.55 7.11 -2.45
N VAL A 68 -21.02 7.73 -1.39
CA VAL A 68 -21.86 8.20 -0.26
C VAL A 68 -22.61 9.48 -0.63
N ALA A 69 -21.92 10.45 -1.24
CA ALA A 69 -22.51 11.74 -1.60
C ALA A 69 -23.63 11.63 -2.64
N SER A 70 -23.58 10.62 -3.51
CA SER A 70 -24.65 10.32 -4.47
C SER A 70 -25.87 9.62 -3.87
N GLY A 71 -25.79 9.19 -2.60
CA GLY A 71 -26.82 8.37 -1.96
C GLY A 71 -26.84 6.91 -2.46
N GLN A 72 -25.81 6.47 -3.18
CA GLN A 72 -25.70 5.09 -3.64
C GLN A 72 -25.47 4.12 -2.46
N TYR A 73 -24.69 4.55 -1.47
CA TYR A 73 -24.41 3.78 -0.25
C TYR A 73 -24.39 4.68 0.99
N ASP A 74 -24.87 4.17 2.13
CA ASP A 74 -24.81 4.88 3.41
C ASP A 74 -23.44 4.73 4.09
N TYR A 75 -22.86 3.52 4.02
CA TYR A 75 -21.58 3.20 4.65
C TYR A 75 -20.67 2.42 3.72
N VAL A 76 -19.50 3.01 3.42
CA VAL A 76 -18.45 2.36 2.63
C VAL A 76 -17.16 2.26 3.43
N VAL A 77 -16.37 1.24 3.14
CA VAL A 77 -14.99 1.14 3.63
C VAL A 77 -14.07 1.53 2.50
N VAL A 78 -13.16 2.45 2.80
CA VAL A 78 -12.05 2.80 1.93
C VAL A 78 -10.76 2.35 2.61
N GLY A 79 -9.92 1.65 1.87
CA GLY A 79 -8.59 1.25 2.33
C GLY A 79 -7.58 1.34 1.21
N GLY A 80 -6.30 1.23 1.57
CA GLY A 80 -5.21 1.05 0.62
C GLY A 80 -4.16 0.13 1.21
N ALA A 81 -3.60 -0.74 0.38
CA ALA A 81 -2.59 -1.70 0.81
C ALA A 81 -1.61 -1.98 -0.32
N GLU A 82 -0.32 -2.06 0.05
CA GLU A 82 0.76 -2.40 -0.85
C GLU A 82 1.78 -3.25 -0.07
N LYS A 83 2.37 -4.24 -0.73
CA LYS A 83 3.27 -5.20 -0.08
C LYS A 83 4.62 -5.28 -0.80
N LEU A 84 5.32 -4.15 -0.81
CA LEU A 84 6.62 -4.02 -1.48
C LEU A 84 7.74 -4.84 -0.83
N THR A 85 7.58 -5.24 0.44
CA THR A 85 8.59 -6.01 1.19
C THR A 85 8.79 -7.45 0.71
N ASP A 86 7.87 -7.94 -0.12
CA ASP A 86 7.86 -9.35 -0.52
C ASP A 86 8.69 -9.60 -1.78
N VAL A 87 9.25 -8.53 -2.36
CA VAL A 87 10.20 -8.57 -3.48
C VAL A 87 11.48 -7.81 -3.14
N PRO A 88 12.60 -8.08 -3.82
CA PRO A 88 13.82 -7.27 -3.69
C PRO A 88 13.59 -5.81 -4.12
N ASP A 89 14.32 -4.87 -3.52
CA ASP A 89 14.22 -3.43 -3.82
C ASP A 89 14.38 -3.11 -5.31
N THR A 90 15.24 -3.85 -6.03
CA THR A 90 15.42 -3.69 -7.48
C THR A 90 14.12 -3.95 -8.24
N THR A 91 13.42 -5.01 -7.86
CA THR A 91 12.15 -5.41 -8.48
C THR A 91 11.04 -4.45 -8.06
N GLY A 92 10.98 -4.07 -6.78
CA GLY A 92 10.04 -3.07 -6.28
C GLY A 92 10.17 -1.72 -7.00
N ASN A 93 11.40 -1.27 -7.25
CA ASN A 93 11.66 -0.04 -7.99
C ASN A 93 11.28 -0.14 -9.47
N GLN A 94 11.50 -1.30 -10.11
CA GLN A 94 11.03 -1.53 -11.48
C GLN A 94 9.51 -1.47 -11.58
N ILE A 95 8.81 -2.12 -10.64
CA ILE A 95 7.36 -2.12 -10.55
C ILE A 95 6.83 -0.70 -10.28
N ALA A 96 7.45 0.05 -9.37
CA ALA A 96 7.13 1.46 -9.15
C ALA A 96 7.30 2.29 -10.43
N SER A 97 8.34 2.01 -11.22
CA SER A 97 8.61 2.70 -12.48
C SER A 97 7.57 2.40 -13.56
N ALA A 98 6.77 1.34 -13.44
CA ALA A 98 5.62 1.10 -14.33
C ALA A 98 4.50 2.16 -14.21
N SER A 99 4.60 3.08 -13.24
CA SER A 99 3.75 4.29 -13.17
C SER A 99 4.15 5.39 -14.17
N ALA A 100 5.34 5.28 -14.77
CA ALA A 100 5.84 6.21 -15.79
C ALA A 100 5.58 5.65 -17.20
N ASP A 101 5.86 6.44 -18.24
CA ASP A 101 5.68 5.97 -19.61
C ASP A 101 6.68 4.85 -19.92
N HIS A 102 6.17 3.64 -20.13
CA HIS A 102 7.03 2.51 -20.37
C HIS A 102 7.80 2.63 -21.69
N GLU A 103 7.15 3.08 -22.76
CA GLU A 103 7.72 3.13 -24.11
C GLU A 103 8.75 4.24 -24.27
N TRP A 104 8.56 5.36 -23.57
CA TRP A 104 9.37 6.57 -23.75
C TRP A 104 10.31 6.89 -22.60
N GLU A 105 10.14 6.26 -21.43
CA GLU A 105 10.98 6.53 -20.26
C GLU A 105 11.61 5.23 -19.72
N VAL A 106 10.79 4.27 -19.31
CA VAL A 106 11.27 3.10 -18.55
C VAL A 106 12.15 2.17 -19.40
N VAL A 107 11.81 1.95 -20.68
CA VAL A 107 12.61 1.13 -21.61
C VAL A 107 14.02 1.69 -21.80
N PHE A 108 14.20 2.99 -21.67
CA PHE A 108 15.52 3.64 -21.74
C PHE A 108 16.26 3.69 -20.39
N GLY A 109 15.72 3.01 -19.37
CA GLY A 109 16.32 2.91 -18.04
C GLY A 109 15.96 4.04 -17.09
N ALA A 110 14.99 4.89 -17.43
CA ALA A 110 14.51 5.92 -16.50
C ALA A 110 13.68 5.27 -15.38
N THR A 111 14.25 5.21 -14.19
CA THR A 111 13.55 4.75 -13.00
C THR A 111 12.72 5.89 -12.39
N LEU A 112 11.65 5.56 -11.66
CA LEU A 112 10.83 6.56 -10.99
C LEU A 112 11.65 7.53 -10.10
N PRO A 113 12.62 7.06 -9.27
CA PRO A 113 13.50 7.97 -8.54
C PRO A 113 14.35 8.87 -9.45
N ALA A 114 14.81 8.37 -10.60
CA ALA A 114 15.59 9.16 -11.55
C ALA A 114 14.73 10.27 -12.18
N LEU A 115 13.49 9.98 -12.53
CA LEU A 115 12.53 10.98 -13.04
C LEU A 115 12.28 12.08 -12.01
N TRP A 116 12.05 11.72 -10.74
CA TRP A 116 11.93 12.70 -9.66
C TRP A 116 13.21 13.53 -9.46
N ALA A 117 14.39 12.92 -9.61
CA ALA A 117 15.65 13.64 -9.54
C ALA A 117 15.82 14.64 -10.70
N LEU A 118 15.35 14.31 -11.92
CA LEU A 118 15.35 15.23 -13.05
C LEU A 118 14.42 16.42 -12.81
N ILE A 119 13.23 16.18 -12.26
CA ILE A 119 12.30 17.24 -11.85
C ILE A 119 12.95 18.15 -10.79
N ALA A 120 13.59 17.56 -9.77
CA ALA A 120 14.29 18.32 -8.74
C ALA A 120 15.42 19.17 -9.33
N ARG A 121 16.23 18.62 -10.24
CA ARG A 121 17.29 19.38 -10.94
C ARG A 121 16.72 20.54 -11.76
N ARG A 122 15.61 20.32 -12.46
CA ARG A 122 14.94 21.39 -13.22
C ARG A 122 14.45 22.49 -12.29
N HIS A 123 13.84 22.13 -11.16
CA HIS A 123 13.40 23.09 -10.16
C HIS A 123 14.55 23.90 -9.57
N MET A 124 15.70 23.28 -9.26
CA MET A 124 16.89 23.99 -8.81
C MET A 124 17.40 25.00 -9.86
N HIS A 125 17.38 24.62 -11.13
CA HIS A 125 17.77 25.49 -12.23
C HIS A 125 16.82 26.68 -12.42
N GLU A 126 15.51 26.47 -12.37
CA GLU A 126 14.51 27.52 -12.61
C GLU A 126 14.31 28.47 -11.42
N TYR A 127 14.30 27.92 -10.20
CA TYR A 127 13.91 28.66 -9.00
C TYR A 127 15.07 28.90 -8.02
N GLY A 128 16.29 28.49 -8.37
CA GLY A 128 17.47 28.66 -7.51
C GLY A 128 17.41 27.85 -6.21
N THR A 129 16.56 26.82 -6.14
CA THR A 129 16.50 25.94 -4.97
C THR A 129 17.84 25.26 -4.76
N THR A 130 18.32 25.20 -3.52
CA THR A 130 19.61 24.54 -3.23
C THR A 130 19.41 23.09 -2.77
N PRO A 131 20.40 22.19 -2.98
CA PRO A 131 20.35 20.82 -2.47
C PRO A 131 20.09 20.75 -0.96
N GLU A 132 20.62 21.71 -0.19
CA GLU A 132 20.40 21.81 1.25
C GLU A 132 18.94 22.10 1.60
N GLN A 133 18.22 22.86 0.77
CA GLN A 133 16.79 23.12 0.99
C GLN A 133 15.96 21.85 0.77
N LEU A 134 16.28 21.06 -0.26
CA LEU A 134 15.62 19.77 -0.50
C LEU A 134 15.94 18.77 0.63
N ALA A 135 17.20 18.70 1.08
CA ALA A 135 17.61 17.84 2.17
C ALA A 135 16.88 18.14 3.49
N ARG A 136 16.57 19.43 3.76
CA ARG A 136 15.80 19.82 4.95
C ARG A 136 14.40 19.21 5.00
N VAL A 137 13.78 18.90 3.86
CA VAL A 137 12.48 18.21 3.82
C VAL A 137 12.60 16.81 4.42
N ALA A 138 13.63 16.05 4.03
CA ALA A 138 13.86 14.71 4.56
C ALA A 138 14.18 14.73 6.07
N VAL A 139 15.03 15.67 6.51
CA VAL A 139 15.35 15.85 7.94
C VAL A 139 14.09 16.15 8.75
N HIS A 140 13.27 17.08 8.27
CA HIS A 140 12.02 17.42 8.93
C HIS A 140 11.05 16.23 8.96
N ALA A 141 10.87 15.52 7.84
CA ALA A 141 9.99 14.36 7.75
C ALA A 141 10.42 13.24 8.69
N HIS A 142 11.71 12.91 8.77
CA HIS A 142 12.24 11.93 9.73
C HIS A 142 12.04 12.39 11.18
N ALA A 143 12.27 13.66 11.49
CA ALA A 143 12.08 14.20 12.83
C ALA A 143 10.60 14.17 13.26
N MET A 144 9.67 14.42 12.35
CA MET A 144 8.23 14.29 12.60
C MET A 144 7.81 12.82 12.71
N GLY A 145 8.36 11.95 11.86
CA GLY A 145 8.13 10.51 11.92
C GLY A 145 8.57 9.89 13.24
N ALA A 146 9.73 10.29 13.78
CA ALA A 146 10.23 9.82 15.06
C ALA A 146 9.36 10.24 16.27
N LYS A 147 8.56 11.30 16.13
CA LYS A 147 7.62 11.78 17.16
C LYS A 147 6.25 11.10 17.07
N ASN A 148 5.96 10.43 15.95
CA ASN A 148 4.71 9.70 15.80
C ASN A 148 4.84 8.37 16.54
N SER A 149 3.94 8.06 17.48
CA SER A 149 3.95 6.75 18.12
C SER A 149 3.68 5.68 17.04
N PRO A 150 4.57 4.69 16.86
CA PRO A 150 4.25 3.58 15.98
C PRO A 150 3.04 2.89 16.59
N ARG A 151 1.92 2.84 15.85
CA ARG A 151 0.84 1.91 16.20
C ARG A 151 1.50 0.53 16.24
N PRO A 152 1.48 -0.20 17.38
CA PRO A 152 2.03 -1.54 17.43
C PRO A 152 1.39 -2.38 16.33
N LEU A 153 2.20 -3.15 15.60
CA LEU A 153 1.66 -4.18 14.72
C LEU A 153 0.74 -5.09 15.58
N PRO A 154 -0.35 -5.65 15.05
CA PRO A 154 -1.32 -6.41 15.85
C PRO A 154 -0.72 -7.54 16.72
N GLU A 155 0.46 -8.03 16.36
CA GLU A 155 1.22 -9.04 17.11
C GLU A 155 1.97 -8.49 18.35
N GLN A 156 2.18 -7.17 18.44
CA GLN A 156 2.87 -6.50 19.55
C GLN A 156 1.92 -5.81 20.54
N ALA A 157 0.61 -5.92 20.33
CA ALA A 157 -0.39 -5.36 21.23
C ALA A 157 -0.54 -6.15 22.55
N ASP A 158 -0.03 -7.39 22.62
CA ASP A 158 -0.12 -8.24 23.82
C ASP A 158 1.14 -8.21 24.72
N GLY A 159 2.17 -7.46 24.33
CA GLY A 159 3.39 -7.30 25.12
C GLY A 159 4.27 -8.54 25.26
N ARG A 160 3.99 -9.65 24.56
CA ARG A 160 4.84 -10.85 24.59
C ARG A 160 5.70 -10.92 23.33
N PRO A 161 7.02 -11.10 23.43
CA PRO A 161 7.83 -11.46 22.28
C PRO A 161 7.38 -12.85 21.79
N GLY A 162 6.83 -12.91 20.56
CA GLY A 162 6.52 -14.16 19.89
C GLY A 162 7.75 -15.06 19.79
N PRO A 163 7.60 -16.40 19.83
CA PRO A 163 8.73 -17.31 19.83
C PRO A 163 9.54 -17.15 18.55
N ARG A 164 10.85 -16.91 18.70
CA ARG A 164 11.79 -16.89 17.57
C ARG A 164 11.70 -18.24 16.85
N ARG A 165 11.28 -18.24 15.59
CA ARG A 165 11.39 -19.43 14.73
C ARG A 165 12.88 -19.70 14.52
N GLU A 166 13.40 -20.75 15.13
CA GLU A 166 14.75 -21.22 14.84
C GLU A 166 14.81 -21.79 13.41
N PRO A 167 15.89 -21.51 12.66
CA PRO A 167 16.05 -22.07 11.32
C PRO A 167 16.32 -23.59 11.41
N GLY A 168 15.36 -24.35 10.88
CA GLY A 168 15.38 -25.75 10.48
C GLY A 168 16.53 -26.64 10.97
N ARG A 169 16.24 -27.50 11.95
CA ARG A 169 16.84 -28.84 12.03
C ARG A 169 15.83 -29.87 11.52
N GLY A 170 16.34 -30.78 10.70
CA GLY A 170 15.60 -31.60 9.75
C GLY A 170 14.43 -32.41 10.31
N ALA A 171 13.35 -32.43 9.53
CA ALA A 171 12.33 -33.47 9.59
C ALA A 171 12.94 -34.79 9.07
N ALA A 172 13.60 -35.52 9.95
CA ALA A 172 13.86 -36.93 9.76
C ALA A 172 12.62 -37.70 10.20
N ARG A 173 11.92 -38.23 9.19
CA ARG A 173 11.14 -39.47 9.15
C ARG A 173 11.02 -40.21 10.49
N ASP A 174 9.78 -40.40 10.93
CA ASP A 174 9.37 -41.65 11.56
C ASP A 174 7.96 -42.03 11.09
N VAL A 175 7.94 -42.85 10.05
CA VAL A 175 6.82 -43.73 9.70
C VAL A 175 6.98 -44.97 10.57
N ARG A 176 6.03 -45.24 11.47
CA ARG A 176 5.72 -46.60 11.92
C ARG A 176 4.22 -46.75 12.21
N LEU A 177 3.61 -47.60 11.39
CA LEU A 177 2.43 -48.46 11.54
C LEU A 177 1.20 -47.89 12.26
#